data_AF-A0A413Q1M7-F1
#
_entry.id   AF-A0A413Q1M7-F1
#
_cell.length_a   1.000
_cell.length_b   1.000
_cell.length_c   1.000
_cell.angle_alpha   90.00
_cell.angle_beta   90.00
_cell.angle_gamma   90.00
#
_symmetry.space_group_name_H-M   'P 1'
#
loop_
_entity.id
_entity.type
_entity.pdbx_description
1 polymer ?
#
loop_
_entity_poly.entity_id
_entity_poly.type
_entity_poly.pdbx_seq_one_letter_code
_entity_poly.pdbx_strand_id
1 'polypeptide(L)'
;MKKELKQILLICLFLIIGCVLGYFVALNQMNQLSDPEYIAFWTSQNMSVPEPLGFTRSILSFGLLFAGIPTGLIFYSGLVKKWLTPIAPKIIIGFVTFPIYTLAGVIGSIPFIIYKGIFLFKNNRCK
;
A
#
# COMPACT_ATOMS: atom_id res chain seq x y z
N MET A 1 4.63 -8.43 -23.14
CA MET A 1 3.48 -8.29 -22.21
C MET A 1 2.79 -6.96 -22.39
N LYS A 2 1.45 -6.93 -22.45
CA LYS A 2 0.65 -5.69 -22.50
C LYS A 2 0.98 -4.81 -21.26
N LYS A 3 1.08 -3.49 -21.46
CA LYS A 3 1.43 -2.51 -20.40
C LYS A 3 0.55 -2.64 -19.15
N GLU A 4 -0.74 -2.90 -19.36
CA GLU A 4 -1.74 -3.08 -18.30
C GLU A 4 -1.46 -4.30 -17.41
N LEU A 5 -1.04 -5.41 -18.02
CA LEU A 5 -0.70 -6.63 -17.29
C LEU A 5 0.53 -6.42 -16.40
N LYS A 6 1.53 -5.66 -16.88
CA LYS A 6 2.70 -5.31 -16.06
C LYS A 6 2.31 -4.48 -14.83
N GLN A 7 1.37 -3.55 -14.97
CA GLN A 7 0.89 -2.72 -13.86
C GLN A 7 0.13 -3.55 -12.82
N ILE A 8 -0.75 -4.45 -13.27
CA ILE A 8 -1.48 -5.36 -12.36
C ILE A 8 -0.49 -6.25 -11.59
N LEU A 9 0.47 -6.86 -12.28
CA LEU A 9 1.45 -7.73 -11.63
C LEU A 9 2.31 -6.98 -10.61
N LEU A 10 2.68 -5.73 -10.89
CA LEU A 10 3.40 -4.89 -9.94
C LEU A 10 2.57 -4.62 -8.68
N ILE A 11 1.29 -4.29 -8.83
CA ILE A 11 0.39 -4.05 -7.68
C ILE A 11 0.20 -5.34 -6.87
N CYS A 12 -0.02 -6.49 -7.54
CA CYS A 12 -0.15 -7.78 -6.86
C CYS A 12 1.13 -8.19 -6.12
N LEU A 13 2.31 -7.94 -6.68
CA LEU A 13 3.58 -8.21 -6.02
C LEU A 13 3.70 -7.42 -4.71
N PHE A 14 3.41 -6.11 -4.76
CA PHE A 14 3.44 -5.26 -3.58
C PHE A 14 2.36 -5.65 -2.55
N LEU A 15 1.17 -6.04 -3.00
CA LEU A 15 0.11 -6.58 -2.14
C LEU A 15 0.60 -7.81 -1.35
N ILE A 16 1.22 -8.77 -2.02
CA ILE A 16 1.75 -9.99 -1.37
C ILE A 16 2.83 -9.63 -0.36
N ILE A 17 3.77 -8.75 -0.72
CA ILE A 17 4.82 -8.27 0.19
C ILE A 17 4.20 -7.61 1.42
N GLY A 18 3.21 -6.73 1.22
CA GLY A 18 2.48 -6.07 2.31
C GLY A 18 1.79 -7.08 3.22
N CYS A 19 1.11 -8.08 2.68
CA CYS A 19 0.46 -9.12 3.48
C CYS A 19 1.47 -9.90 4.34
N VAL A 20 2.62 -10.27 3.77
CA VAL A 20 3.69 -10.99 4.50
C VAL A 20 4.26 -10.12 5.62
N LEU A 21 4.54 -8.85 5.35
CA LEU A 21 5.01 -7.91 6.37
C LEU A 21 3.95 -7.70 7.46
N GLY A 22 2.68 -7.55 7.11
CA GLY A 22 1.58 -7.43 8.07
C GLY A 22 1.46 -8.64 8.99
N TYR A 23 1.72 -9.85 8.48
CA TYR A 23 1.79 -11.06 9.30
C TYR A 23 2.94 -10.98 10.32
N PHE A 24 4.16 -10.64 9.88
CA PHE A 24 5.31 -10.51 10.79
C PHE A 24 5.13 -9.39 11.81
N VAL A 25 4.53 -8.27 11.43
CA VAL A 25 4.19 -7.18 12.36
C VAL A 25 3.23 -7.66 13.43
N ALA A 26 2.16 -8.37 13.06
CA ALA A 26 1.21 -8.93 14.04
C ALA A 26 1.89 -9.92 14.98
N LEU A 27 2.75 -10.79 14.44
CA LEU A 27 3.50 -11.77 15.23
C LEU A 27 4.47 -11.07 16.21
N ASN A 28 5.16 -10.04 15.76
CA ASN A 28 6.05 -9.24 16.61
C ASN A 28 5.28 -8.52 17.72
N GLN A 29 4.13 -7.92 17.41
CA GLN A 29 3.28 -7.26 18.41
C GLN A 29 2.83 -8.25 19.50
N MET A 30 2.43 -9.47 19.13
CA MET A 30 2.07 -10.50 20.11
C MET A 30 3.25 -10.92 20.98
N ASN A 31 4.45 -11.05 20.39
CA ASN A 31 5.65 -11.40 21.15
C ASN A 31 6.04 -10.29 22.14
N GLN A 32 5.90 -9.02 21.75
CA GLN A 32 6.16 -7.86 22.62
C GLN A 32 5.20 -7.80 23.81
N LEU A 33 3.95 -8.24 23.65
CA LEU A 33 3.00 -8.35 24.77
C LEU A 33 3.40 -9.42 25.80
N SER A 34 4.23 -10.37 25.42
CA SER A 34 4.78 -11.38 26.35
C SER A 34 6.07 -10.91 27.02
N ASP A 35 6.65 -9.78 26.59
CA ASP A 35 7.93 -9.27 27.09
C ASP A 35 7.71 -8.37 28.32
N PRO A 36 8.22 -8.77 29.50
CA PRO A 36 8.10 -7.98 30.72
C PRO A 36 8.75 -6.60 30.63
N GLU A 37 9.85 -6.47 29.88
CA GLU A 37 10.54 -5.18 29.73
C GLU A 37 9.70 -4.20 28.92
N TYR A 38 9.04 -4.69 27.87
CA TYR A 38 8.11 -3.89 27.08
C TYR A 38 6.93 -3.40 27.92
N ILE A 39 6.35 -4.24 28.77
CA ILE A 39 5.26 -3.84 29.68
C ILE A 39 5.74 -2.82 30.72
N ALA A 40 6.92 -3.06 31.30
CA ALA A 40 7.53 -2.16 32.28
C ALA A 40 7.83 -0.79 31.67
N PHE A 41 8.27 -0.74 30.40
CA PHE A 41 8.49 0.51 29.68
C PHE A 41 7.22 1.37 29.63
N TRP A 42 6.09 0.82 29.15
CA TRP A 42 4.83 1.58 29.08
C TRP A 42 4.32 1.99 30.45
N THR A 43 4.44 1.09 31.43
CA THR A 43 4.04 1.36 32.82
C THR A 43 4.88 2.48 33.44
N SER A 44 6.20 2.53 33.17
CA SER A 44 7.10 3.58 33.65
C SER A 44 6.73 4.97 33.13
N GLN A 45 6.12 5.03 31.94
CA GLN A 45 5.64 6.26 31.32
C GLN A 45 4.18 6.56 31.69
N ASN A 46 3.59 5.80 32.62
CA ASN A 46 2.18 5.91 33.02
C ASN A 46 1.21 5.76 31.83
N MET A 47 1.58 4.92 30.86
CA MET A 47 0.81 4.65 29.64
C MET A 47 0.29 3.21 29.61
N SER A 48 -0.86 3.00 28.97
CA SER A 48 -1.38 1.65 28.72
C SER A 48 -0.55 0.93 27.65
N VAL A 49 -0.28 -0.36 27.84
CA VAL A 49 0.35 -1.19 26.82
C VAL A 49 -0.54 -1.23 25.56
N PRO A 50 -0.01 -0.93 24.36
CA PRO A 50 -0.80 -0.93 23.14
C PRO A 50 -1.39 -2.31 22.85
N GLU A 51 -2.68 -2.35 22.51
CA GLU A 51 -3.31 -3.59 22.03
C GLU A 51 -2.76 -3.97 20.65
N PRO A 52 -2.54 -5.27 20.40
CA PRO A 52 -2.08 -5.73 19.11
C PRO A 52 -3.17 -5.52 18.07
N LEU A 53 -2.78 -5.15 16.85
CA LEU A 53 -3.75 -4.87 15.78
C LEU A 53 -4.55 -6.14 15.39
N GLY A 54 -3.97 -7.32 15.66
CA GLY A 54 -4.49 -8.62 15.27
C GLY A 54 -4.09 -9.02 13.85
N PHE A 55 -3.91 -10.32 13.60
CA PHE A 55 -3.41 -10.84 12.33
C PHE A 55 -4.23 -10.37 11.13
N THR A 56 -5.55 -10.52 11.16
CA THR A 56 -6.42 -10.19 10.02
C THR A 56 -6.33 -8.71 9.66
N ARG A 57 -6.45 -7.82 10.66
CA ARG A 57 -6.39 -6.36 10.43
C ARG A 57 -5.00 -5.95 9.99
N SER A 58 -3.95 -6.53 10.55
CA SER A 58 -2.57 -6.21 10.20
C SER A 58 -2.23 -6.61 8.76
N ILE A 59 -2.53 -7.86 8.39
CA ILE A 59 -2.32 -8.38 7.03
C ILE A 59 -3.07 -7.54 6.00
N LEU A 60 -4.36 -7.25 6.24
CA LEU A 60 -5.15 -6.44 5.32
C LEU A 60 -4.64 -5.01 5.21
N SER A 61 -4.31 -4.37 6.34
CA SER A 61 -3.85 -2.98 6.35
C SER A 61 -2.52 -2.82 5.62
N PHE A 62 -1.54 -3.69 5.91
CA PHE A 62 -0.24 -3.65 5.23
C PHE A 62 -0.34 -4.09 3.77
N GLY A 63 -1.16 -5.09 3.45
CA GLY A 63 -1.43 -5.49 2.08
C GLY A 63 -1.96 -4.32 1.24
N LEU A 64 -2.99 -3.63 1.74
CA LEU A 64 -3.57 -2.47 1.06
C LEU A 64 -2.61 -1.29 1.01
N LEU A 65 -1.89 -1.00 2.10
CA LEU A 65 -0.89 0.08 2.15
C LEU A 65 0.17 -0.11 1.07
N PHE A 66 0.75 -1.31 0.97
CA PHE A 66 1.78 -1.60 -0.02
C PHE A 66 1.24 -1.64 -1.44
N ALA A 67 0.05 -2.19 -1.67
CA ALA A 67 -0.61 -2.13 -2.98
C ALA A 67 -0.95 -0.70 -3.41
N GLY A 68 -1.23 0.19 -2.43
CA GLY A 68 -1.50 1.60 -2.64
C GLY A 68 -0.31 2.38 -3.19
N ILE A 69 0.92 2.00 -2.86
CA ILE A 69 2.15 2.67 -3.32
C ILE A 69 2.29 2.66 -4.86
N PRO A 70 2.37 1.50 -5.54
CA PRO A 70 2.47 1.46 -6.99
C PRO A 70 1.19 1.99 -7.65
N THR A 71 0.02 1.76 -7.05
CA THR A 71 -1.25 2.31 -7.56
C THR A 71 -1.23 3.84 -7.58
N GLY A 72 -0.82 4.47 -6.48
CA GLY A 72 -0.70 5.91 -6.33
C GLY A 72 0.34 6.50 -7.28
N LEU A 73 1.49 5.85 -7.44
CA LEU A 73 2.52 6.25 -8.41
C LEU A 73 2.03 6.18 -9.86
N ILE A 74 1.29 5.12 -10.23
CA ILE A 74 0.69 4.99 -11.56
C ILE A 74 -0.32 6.12 -11.78
N PHE A 75 -1.18 6.40 -10.79
CA PHE A 75 -2.17 7.47 -10.86
C PHE A 75 -1.51 8.86 -10.99
N TYR A 76 -0.53 9.15 -10.14
CA TYR A 76 0.27 10.38 -10.17
C TYR A 76 0.96 10.55 -11.53
N SER A 77 1.58 9.50 -12.06
CA SER A 77 2.24 9.55 -13.37
C SER A 77 1.27 9.87 -14.52
N GLY A 78 0.00 9.47 -14.41
CA GLY A 78 -1.06 9.81 -15.35
C GLY A 78 -1.49 11.28 -15.24
N LEU A 79 -1.62 11.80 -14.02
CA LEU A 79 -1.97 13.20 -13.76
C LEU A 79 -0.85 14.17 -14.14
N VAL A 80 0.39 13.90 -13.72
CA VAL A 80 1.55 14.75 -14.02
C VAL A 80 1.80 14.86 -15.53
N LYS A 81 1.62 13.76 -16.27
CA LYS A 81 1.74 13.79 -17.74
C LYS A 81 0.70 14.68 -18.41
N LYS A 82 -0.46 14.88 -17.78
CA LYS A 82 -1.59 15.62 -18.35
C LYS A 82 -1.65 17.08 -17.89
N TRP A 83 -1.07 17.40 -16.73
CA TRP A 83 -1.25 18.70 -16.06
C TRP A 83 0.05 19.46 -15.71
N LEU A 84 1.25 18.83 -15.70
CA LEU A 84 2.47 19.47 -15.18
C LEU A 84 3.73 19.26 -16.05
N THR A 85 4.24 20.36 -16.60
CA THR A 85 5.63 20.58 -17.08
C THR A 85 6.17 21.88 -16.47
N PRO A 86 7.49 22.08 -16.22
CA PRO A 86 8.69 21.32 -16.61
C PRO A 86 9.27 20.44 -15.48
N ILE A 87 10.39 19.78 -15.76
CA ILE A 87 11.00 18.60 -15.10
C ILE A 87 11.45 18.82 -13.63
N ALA A 88 11.51 20.06 -13.12
CA ALA A 88 12.37 20.41 -11.99
C ALA A 88 11.73 20.60 -10.59
N PRO A 89 10.50 20.11 -10.32
CA PRO A 89 10.29 19.60 -8.95
C PRO A 89 9.47 18.31 -8.92
N LYS A 90 9.55 17.45 -9.95
CA LYS A 90 8.75 16.21 -9.99
C LYS A 90 9.08 15.24 -8.85
N ILE A 91 10.35 15.19 -8.42
CA ILE A 91 10.79 14.34 -7.31
C ILE A 91 10.35 14.95 -5.96
N ILE A 92 10.50 16.25 -5.78
CA ILE A 92 10.12 16.95 -4.53
C ILE A 92 8.60 16.94 -4.36
N ILE A 93 7.84 17.27 -5.40
CA ILE A 93 6.38 17.15 -5.40
C ILE A 93 5.98 15.70 -5.20
N GLY A 94 6.66 14.76 -5.86
CA GLY A 94 6.45 13.32 -5.66
C GLY A 94 6.63 12.90 -4.21
N PHE A 95 7.63 13.40 -3.50
CA PHE A 95 7.87 13.09 -2.09
C PHE A 95 6.84 13.75 -1.17
N VAL A 96 6.52 15.03 -1.40
CA VAL A 96 5.52 15.79 -0.63
C VAL A 96 4.11 15.23 -0.83
N THR A 97 3.79 14.78 -2.04
CA THR A 97 2.48 14.19 -2.36
C THR A 97 2.43 12.69 -2.10
N PHE A 98 3.54 12.04 -1.72
CA PHE A 98 3.62 10.60 -1.43
C PHE A 98 2.57 10.10 -0.45
N PRO A 99 2.34 10.75 0.69
CA PRO A 99 1.27 10.34 1.59
C PRO A 99 -0.11 10.43 0.91
N ILE A 100 -0.35 11.50 0.15
CA ILE A 100 -1.65 11.83 -0.46
C ILE A 100 -2.00 10.84 -1.59
N TYR A 101 -1.08 10.60 -2.53
CA TYR A 101 -1.37 9.64 -3.61
C TYR A 101 -1.28 8.19 -3.16
N THR A 102 -0.54 7.87 -2.08
CA THR A 102 -0.58 6.53 -1.49
C THR A 102 -1.93 6.28 -0.84
N LEU A 103 -2.50 7.25 -0.11
CA LEU A 103 -3.88 7.16 0.42
C LEU A 103 -4.91 7.04 -0.72
N ALA A 104 -4.81 7.86 -1.76
CA ALA A 104 -5.67 7.75 -2.93
C ALA A 104 -5.49 6.39 -3.63
N GLY A 105 -4.26 5.86 -3.66
CA GLY A 105 -3.91 4.54 -4.17
C GLY A 105 -4.50 3.41 -3.34
N VAL A 106 -4.49 3.51 -2.01
CA VAL A 106 -5.14 2.54 -1.11
C VAL A 106 -6.64 2.47 -1.42
N ILE A 107 -7.33 3.62 -1.47
CA ILE A 107 -8.76 3.70 -1.77
C ILE A 107 -9.06 3.21 -3.19
N GLY A 108 -8.21 3.59 -4.15
CA GLY A 108 -8.39 3.31 -5.58
C GLY A 108 -7.92 1.93 -6.02
N SER A 109 -7.14 1.21 -5.23
CA SER A 109 -6.47 -0.04 -5.63
C SER A 109 -7.45 -1.11 -6.10
N ILE A 110 -8.49 -1.40 -5.32
CA ILE A 110 -9.53 -2.38 -5.65
C ILE A 110 -10.31 -2.00 -6.92
N PRO A 111 -10.94 -0.81 -7.02
CA PRO A 111 -11.68 -0.43 -8.22
C PRO A 111 -10.77 -0.32 -9.47
N PHE A 112 -9.51 0.08 -9.30
CA PHE A 112 -8.55 0.16 -10.40
C PHE A 112 -8.18 -1.22 -10.97
N ILE A 113 -7.93 -2.20 -10.10
CA ILE A 113 -7.67 -3.59 -10.52
C ILE A 113 -8.87 -4.15 -11.30
N ILE A 114 -10.09 -3.95 -10.79
CA ILE A 114 -11.33 -4.39 -11.46
C ILE A 114 -11.47 -3.75 -12.84
N TYR A 115 -11.30 -2.42 -12.93
CA TYR A 115 -11.39 -1.69 -14.20
C TYR A 115 -10.39 -2.22 -15.24
N LYS A 116 -9.13 -2.39 -14.84
CA LYS A 116 -8.08 -2.91 -15.74
C LYS A 116 -8.34 -4.36 -16.16
N GLY A 117 -8.86 -5.19 -15.25
CA GLY A 117 -9.27 -6.56 -15.56
C GLY A 117 -10.36 -6.62 -16.64
N ILE A 118 -11.41 -5.81 -16.50
CA ILE A 118 -12.51 -5.71 -17.48
C ILE A 118 -11.98 -5.24 -18.84
N PHE A 119 -11.14 -4.20 -18.86
CA PHE A 119 -10.56 -3.67 -20.10
C PHE A 119 -9.69 -4.72 -20.81
N LEU A 120 -8.88 -5.47 -20.05
CA LEU A 120 -8.04 -6.55 -20.59
C LEU A 120 -8.88 -7.66 -21.24
N PHE A 121 -9.96 -8.08 -20.57
CA PHE A 121 -10.90 -9.09 -21.07
C PHE A 121 -11.63 -8.62 -22.33
N LYS A 122 -12.16 -7.39 -22.32
CA LYS A 122 -12.84 -6.80 -23.47
C LYS A 122 -11.93 -6.70 -24.68
N ASN A 123 -10.67 -6.32 -24.49
CA ASN A 123 -9.69 -6.17 -25.56
C ASN A 123 -9.07 -7.50 -26.05
N ASN A 124 -9.31 -8.62 -25.34
CA ASN A 124 -8.97 -9.97 -25.78
C ASN A 124 -10.12 -10.67 -26.53
N ARG A 125 -11.37 -10.20 -26.40
CA ARG A 125 -12.52 -10.71 -27.19
C ARG A 125 -12.66 -10.11 -28.59
N CYS A 126 -11.86 -9.10 -28.92
CA CYS A 126 -11.81 -8.45 -30.25
C CYS A 126 -10.58 -8.87 -31.08
N LYS A 127 -9.91 -9.96 -30.70
CA LYS A 127 -8.94 -10.68 -31.52
C LYS A 127 -9.46 -12.09 -31.74
#